data_AF-A0A925N1T3-F1
#
_entry.id   AF-A0A925N1T3-F1
#
_cell.length_a   1.000
_cell.length_b   1.000
_cell.length_c   1.000
_cell.angle_alpha   90.00
_cell.angle_beta   90.00
_cell.angle_gamma   90.00
#
_symmetry.space_group_name_H-M   'P 1'
#
loop_
_entity.id
_entity.type
_entity.pdbx_description
1 polymer ?
#
loop_
_entity_poly.entity_id
_entity_poly.type
_entity_poly.pdbx_seq_one_letter_code
_entity_poly.pdbx_strand_id
1 'polypeptide(L)'
;MLRKILIYGVIAGLIVGTALSTTVIAMQDQTSSSYGMLIGYMTMLVGLSLVFVAIKRHRDAELGGVIRFWPAFGLGLGVSFVASVCYVLAWEAAQAMTNFDFASTYASAVIERQKAQGVSGEALAKLIAEMERFKANYANPAYRLPMTFTEIFPVGVIVSLISAAVLRNSRVLPARRG
;
A
#
# COMPACT_ATOMS: atom_id res chain seq x y z
N MET A 1 -2.59 -22.00 8.38
CA MET A 1 -3.03 -20.79 7.64
C MET A 1 -2.78 -19.48 8.40
N LEU A 2 -3.38 -19.26 9.58
CA LEU A 2 -3.22 -18.01 10.37
C LEU A 2 -1.76 -17.57 10.61
N ARG A 3 -0.88 -18.49 11.02
CA ARG A 3 0.55 -18.18 11.23
C ARG A 3 1.25 -17.68 9.95
N LYS A 4 0.89 -18.20 8.78
CA LYS A 4 1.43 -17.75 7.49
C LYS A 4 0.86 -16.40 7.10
N ILE A 5 -0.45 -16.19 7.31
CA ILE A 5 -1.09 -14.89 7.10
C ILE A 5 -0.36 -13.81 7.90
N LEU A 6 -0.07 -14.07 9.17
CA LEU A 6 0.66 -13.15 10.03
C LEU A 6 2.12 -12.96 9.55
N ILE A 7 2.87 -14.03 9.29
CA ILE A 7 4.27 -13.91 8.87
C ILE A 7 4.41 -13.18 7.53
N TYR A 8 3.68 -13.60 6.49
CA TYR A 8 3.76 -12.94 5.18
C TYR A 8 3.15 -11.56 5.19
N GLY A 9 2.06 -11.35 5.94
CA GLY A 9 1.43 -10.04 6.10
C GLY A 9 2.36 -9.05 6.79
N VAL A 10 3.03 -9.46 7.87
CA VAL A 10 4.01 -8.62 8.58
C VAL A 10 5.24 -8.35 7.70
N ILE A 11 5.79 -9.36 7.03
CA ILE A 11 6.93 -9.16 6.11
C ILE A 11 6.56 -8.21 4.98
N ALA A 12 5.38 -8.40 4.38
CA ALA A 12 4.90 -7.51 3.32
C ALA A 12 4.66 -6.09 3.82
N GLY A 13 3.98 -5.95 4.96
CA GLY A 13 3.73 -4.65 5.58
C GLY A 13 5.02 -3.93 5.99
N LEU A 14 6.04 -4.65 6.48
CA LEU A 14 7.34 -4.07 6.81
C LEU A 14 8.12 -3.66 5.57
N ILE A 15 8.18 -4.49 4.52
CA ILE A 15 8.88 -4.14 3.27
C ILE A 15 8.21 -2.92 2.61
N VAL A 16 6.89 -2.97 2.47
CA VAL A 16 6.11 -1.86 1.87
C VAL A 16 6.19 -0.61 2.75
N GLY A 17 6.00 -0.75 4.06
CA GLY A 17 6.06 0.35 5.02
C GLY A 17 7.43 1.01 5.07
N THR A 18 8.52 0.24 5.17
CA THR A 18 9.88 0.79 5.20
C THR A 18 10.30 1.42 3.88
N ALA A 19 9.98 0.80 2.75
CA ALA A 19 10.25 1.38 1.43
C ALA A 19 9.52 2.72 1.26
N LEU A 20 8.25 2.80 1.65
CA LEU A 20 7.47 4.02 1.47
C LEU A 20 7.90 5.12 2.46
N SER A 21 8.15 4.77 3.73
CA SER A 21 8.67 5.72 4.73
C SER A 21 10.03 6.28 4.34
N THR A 22 10.97 5.45 3.88
CA THR A 22 12.27 5.91 3.39
C THR A 22 12.14 6.82 2.17
N THR A 23 11.18 6.53 1.29
CA THR A 23 10.90 7.38 0.13
C THR A 23 10.37 8.74 0.54
N VAL A 24 9.37 8.78 1.43
CA VAL A 24 8.76 10.04 1.89
C VAL A 24 9.77 10.90 2.65
N ILE A 25 10.65 10.29 3.44
CA ILE A 25 11.74 10.99 4.16
C ILE A 25 12.83 11.47 3.17
N ALA A 26 13.27 10.62 2.24
CA ALA A 26 14.30 10.99 1.27
C ALA A 26 13.83 12.02 0.23
N MET A 27 12.52 12.10 -0.01
CA MET A 27 11.92 13.05 -0.94
C MET A 27 11.50 14.38 -0.29
N GLN A 28 11.84 14.62 0.99
CA GLN A 28 11.60 15.90 1.65
C GLN A 28 12.25 17.09 0.91
N ASP A 29 13.38 16.87 0.23
CA ASP A 29 14.16 17.94 -0.40
C ASP A 29 14.06 18.01 -1.94
N GLN A 30 13.46 17.03 -2.63
CA GLN A 30 13.42 17.00 -4.09
C GLN A 30 12.04 16.61 -4.65
N THR A 31 11.28 17.65 -4.96
CA THR A 31 10.01 17.66 -5.71
C THR A 31 10.20 17.19 -7.15
N SER A 32 10.45 15.90 -7.34
CA SER A 32 10.35 15.28 -8.66
C SER A 32 9.12 14.36 -8.69
N SER A 33 8.00 14.95 -9.12
CA SER A 33 6.67 14.33 -9.22
C SER A 33 6.66 12.98 -9.95
N SER A 34 7.70 12.64 -10.72
CA SER A 34 7.82 11.36 -11.44
C SER A 34 8.39 10.23 -10.58
N TYR A 35 9.36 10.50 -9.70
CA TYR A 35 10.00 9.46 -8.88
C TYR A 35 9.10 8.98 -7.75
N GLY A 36 8.32 9.88 -7.13
CA GLY A 36 7.35 9.50 -6.09
C GLY A 36 6.25 8.56 -6.61
N MET A 37 5.74 8.82 -7.83
CA MET A 37 4.78 7.92 -8.48
C MET A 37 5.42 6.57 -8.85
N LEU A 38 6.64 6.60 -9.42
CA LEU A 38 7.36 5.38 -9.77
C LEU A 38 7.56 4.49 -8.54
N ILE A 39 7.96 5.09 -7.41
CA ILE A 39 8.19 4.36 -6.17
C ILE A 39 6.87 3.84 -5.59
N GLY A 40 5.79 4.64 -5.62
CA GLY A 40 4.45 4.16 -5.27
C GLY A 40 4.04 2.91 -6.07
N TYR A 41 4.21 2.94 -7.39
CA TYR A 41 3.92 1.78 -8.25
C TYR A 41 4.84 0.58 -7.99
N MET A 42 6.13 0.80 -7.74
CA MET A 42 7.07 -0.27 -7.40
C MET A 42 6.69 -0.92 -6.06
N THR A 43 6.29 -0.12 -5.08
CA THR A 43 5.87 -0.61 -3.77
C THR A 43 4.57 -1.40 -3.88
N MET A 44 3.62 -0.95 -4.71
CA MET A 44 2.43 -1.72 -5.07
C MET A 44 2.82 -3.07 -5.68
N LEU A 45 3.68 -3.10 -6.71
CA LEU A 45 4.17 -4.32 -7.37
C LEU A 45 4.80 -5.32 -6.40
N VAL A 46 5.59 -4.83 -5.44
CA VAL A 46 6.18 -5.66 -4.37
C VAL A 46 5.08 -6.24 -3.48
N GLY A 47 4.10 -5.43 -3.08
CA GLY A 47 2.92 -5.89 -2.35
C GLY A 47 2.16 -6.99 -3.10
N LEU A 48 1.93 -6.81 -4.41
CA LEU A 48 1.25 -7.80 -5.25
C LEU A 48 2.00 -9.12 -5.30
N SER A 49 3.32 -9.04 -5.46
CA SER A 49 4.21 -10.20 -5.56
C SER A 49 4.21 -11.01 -4.26
N LEU A 50 4.16 -10.35 -3.10
CA LEU A 50 4.15 -11.02 -1.80
C LEU A 50 2.84 -11.75 -1.52
N VAL A 51 1.68 -11.18 -1.89
CA VAL A 51 0.38 -11.87 -1.81
C VAL A 51 0.39 -13.13 -2.68
N PHE A 52 0.89 -13.02 -3.91
CA PHE A 52 1.02 -14.14 -4.83
C PHE A 52 1.95 -15.24 -4.29
N VAL A 53 3.12 -14.88 -3.76
CA VAL A 53 4.08 -15.82 -3.17
C VAL A 53 3.50 -16.51 -1.93
N ALA A 54 2.75 -15.80 -1.08
CA ALA A 54 2.12 -16.38 0.10
C ALA A 54 1.12 -17.49 -0.29
N ILE A 55 0.28 -17.24 -1.31
CA ILE A 55 -0.69 -18.22 -1.82
C ILE A 55 0.05 -19.41 -2.45
N LYS A 56 1.04 -19.15 -3.31
CA LYS A 56 1.83 -20.20 -3.96
C LYS A 56 2.55 -21.10 -2.95
N ARG A 57 3.21 -20.52 -1.95
CA ARG A 57 3.94 -21.29 -0.93
C ARG A 57 3.01 -22.09 -0.01
N HIS A 58 1.77 -21.66 0.19
CA HIS A 58 0.78 -22.48 0.89
C HIS A 58 0.30 -23.64 0.02
N ARG A 59 0.01 -23.39 -1.26
CA ARG A 59 -0.36 -24.43 -2.24
C ARG A 59 0.73 -25.51 -2.37
N ASP A 60 1.97 -25.11 -2.56
CA ASP A 60 3.06 -26.03 -2.90
C ASP A 60 3.58 -26.81 -1.68
N ALA A 61 3.67 -26.17 -0.51
CA ALA A 61 4.27 -26.80 0.69
C ALA A 61 3.28 -27.60 1.56
N GLU A 62 1.99 -27.23 1.59
CA GLU A 62 1.00 -27.89 2.47
C GLU A 62 -0.05 -28.69 1.70
N LEU A 63 -0.38 -28.30 0.47
CA LEU A 63 -1.46 -28.92 -0.30
C LEU A 63 -0.95 -29.76 -1.48
N GLY A 64 0.37 -29.99 -1.58
CA GLY A 64 0.95 -30.81 -2.63
C GLY A 64 0.76 -30.26 -4.05
N GLY A 65 0.58 -28.94 -4.19
CA GLY A 65 0.50 -28.27 -5.50
C GLY A 65 -0.92 -27.97 -6.01
N VAL A 66 -1.97 -28.25 -5.24
CA VAL A 66 -3.37 -27.96 -5.63
C VAL A 66 -4.08 -27.16 -4.55
N ILE A 67 -4.69 -26.03 -4.90
CA ILE A 67 -5.49 -25.21 -3.99
C ILE A 67 -6.82 -24.82 -4.63
N ARG A 68 -7.91 -24.85 -3.86
CA ARG A 68 -9.23 -24.38 -4.30
C ARG A 68 -9.27 -22.84 -4.27
N PHE A 69 -10.12 -22.25 -5.10
CA PHE A 69 -10.27 -20.80 -5.22
C PHE A 69 -10.57 -20.11 -3.86
N TRP A 70 -11.56 -20.61 -3.12
CA TRP A 70 -11.98 -20.00 -1.84
C TRP A 70 -10.87 -19.99 -0.77
N PRO A 71 -10.17 -21.10 -0.48
CA PRO A 71 -9.00 -21.09 0.39
C PRO A 71 -7.87 -20.17 -0.09
N ALA A 72 -7.60 -20.13 -1.40
CA ALA A 72 -6.56 -19.26 -1.97
C ALA A 72 -6.92 -17.77 -1.81
N PHE A 73 -8.18 -17.43 -2.06
CA PHE A 73 -8.68 -16.07 -1.91
C PHE A 73 -8.68 -15.63 -0.45
N GLY A 74 -9.19 -16.46 0.47
CA GLY A 74 -9.18 -16.16 1.90
C GLY A 74 -7.77 -15.99 2.48
N LEU A 75 -6.80 -16.78 1.99
CA LEU A 75 -5.40 -16.62 2.35
C LEU A 75 -4.84 -15.28 1.85
N GLY A 76 -5.09 -14.93 0.58
CA GLY A 76 -4.66 -13.65 0.01
C GLY A 76 -5.28 -12.45 0.74
N LEU A 77 -6.58 -12.52 1.03
CA LEU A 77 -7.31 -11.51 1.78
C LEU A 77 -6.73 -11.30 3.17
N GLY A 78 -6.46 -12.40 3.90
CA GLY A 78 -5.85 -12.34 5.22
C GLY A 78 -4.46 -11.69 5.18
N VAL A 79 -3.62 -12.07 4.22
CA VAL A 79 -2.29 -11.46 4.04
C VAL A 79 -2.40 -9.98 3.72
N SER A 80 -3.31 -9.61 2.81
CA SER A 80 -3.55 -8.21 2.42
C SER A 80 -4.06 -7.36 3.59
N PHE A 81 -4.94 -7.92 4.42
CA PHE A 81 -5.44 -7.25 5.63
C PHE A 81 -4.31 -6.98 6.62
N VAL A 82 -3.52 -7.99 6.98
CA VAL A 82 -2.39 -7.83 7.91
C VAL A 82 -1.34 -6.89 7.35
N ALA A 83 -1.01 -6.99 6.05
CA ALA A 83 -0.09 -6.09 5.40
C ALA A 83 -0.59 -4.63 5.45
N SER A 84 -1.88 -4.40 5.23
CA SER A 84 -2.49 -3.06 5.32
C SER A 84 -2.42 -2.49 6.74
N VAL A 85 -2.66 -3.32 7.77
CA VAL A 85 -2.51 -2.91 9.18
C VAL A 85 -1.06 -2.56 9.51
N CYS A 86 -0.11 -3.43 9.15
CA CYS A 86 1.31 -3.18 9.37
C CYS A 86 1.81 -1.93 8.61
N TYR A 87 1.29 -1.69 7.41
CA TYR A 87 1.58 -0.48 6.64
C TYR A 87 1.11 0.78 7.37
N VAL A 88 -0.15 0.80 7.82
CA VAL A 88 -0.69 1.93 8.59
C VAL A 88 0.15 2.19 9.85
N LEU A 89 0.56 1.14 10.57
CA LEU A 89 1.44 1.27 11.73
C LEU A 89 2.83 1.81 11.38
N ALA A 90 3.42 1.33 10.28
CA ALA A 90 4.72 1.83 9.81
C ALA A 90 4.64 3.30 9.36
N TRP A 91 3.53 3.70 8.75
CA TRP A 91 3.26 5.10 8.37
C TRP A 91 3.13 6.02 9.59
N GLU A 92 2.37 5.59 10.60
CA GLU A 92 2.26 6.32 11.87
C GLU A 92 3.62 6.42 12.58
N ALA A 93 4.37 5.32 12.64
CA ALA A 93 5.70 5.31 13.23
C ALA A 93 6.66 6.25 12.50
N ALA A 94 6.63 6.27 11.17
CA ALA A 94 7.46 7.17 10.37
C ALA A 94 7.13 8.64 10.63
N GLN A 95 5.84 9.02 10.63
CA GLN A 95 5.42 10.39 10.96
C GLN A 95 5.84 10.78 12.39
N ALA A 96 5.67 9.89 13.37
CA ALA A 96 6.06 10.15 14.75
C ALA A 96 7.58 10.28 14.93
N MET A 97 8.38 9.46 14.25
CA MET A 97 9.84 9.48 14.36
C MET A 97 10.48 10.67 13.64
N THR A 98 9.87 11.13 12.54
CA THR A 98 10.43 12.21 11.71
C THR A 98 9.79 13.57 11.94
N ASN A 99 8.78 13.67 12.81
CA ASN A 99 7.90 14.85 12.95
C ASN A 99 7.41 15.36 11.59
N PHE A 100 7.26 14.46 10.63
CA PHE A 100 6.98 14.84 9.26
C PHE A 100 5.50 15.19 9.11
N ASP A 101 5.23 16.47 8.84
CA ASP A 101 3.90 16.93 8.51
C ASP A 101 3.61 16.68 7.02
N PHE A 102 3.21 15.44 6.74
CA PHE A 102 2.79 15.04 5.40
C PHE A 102 1.67 15.93 4.87
N ALA A 103 0.73 16.34 5.72
CA ALA A 103 -0.45 17.08 5.29
C ALA A 103 -0.09 18.49 4.81
N SER A 104 0.78 19.21 5.52
CA SER A 104 1.24 20.53 5.07
C SER A 104 2.15 20.46 3.86
N THR A 105 3.04 19.45 3.80
CA THR A 105 3.93 19.23 2.65
C THR A 105 3.11 18.92 1.39
N TYR A 106 2.13 18.02 1.51
CA TYR A 106 1.23 17.66 0.42
C TYR A 106 0.37 18.84 -0.04
N ALA A 107 -0.25 19.58 0.89
CA ALA A 107 -1.04 20.76 0.57
C ALA A 107 -0.23 21.81 -0.20
N SER A 108 0.99 22.11 0.26
CA SER A 108 1.89 23.06 -0.38
C SER A 108 2.25 22.62 -1.80
N ALA A 109 2.63 21.35 -1.98
CA ALA A 109 2.97 20.79 -3.29
C ALA A 109 1.80 20.82 -4.29
N VAL A 110 0.57 20.52 -3.84
CA VAL A 110 -0.63 20.57 -4.68
C VAL A 110 -0.95 22.01 -5.09
N ILE A 111 -0.85 22.96 -4.15
CA ILE A 111 -1.09 24.38 -4.44
C ILE A 111 -0.07 24.91 -5.45
N GLU A 112 1.22 24.60 -5.27
CA GLU A 112 2.28 25.01 -6.21
C GLU A 112 2.08 24.41 -7.59
N ARG A 113 1.74 23.12 -7.68
CA ARG A 113 1.47 22.45 -8.96
C ARG A 113 0.29 23.08 -9.69
N GLN A 114 -0.79 23.40 -8.99
CA GLN A 114 -1.98 24.01 -9.58
C GLN A 114 -1.73 25.47 -10.00
N LYS A 115 -0.94 26.23 -9.23
CA LYS A 115 -0.44 27.55 -9.64
C LYS A 115 0.41 27.46 -10.91
N ALA A 116 1.30 26.47 -11.00
CA ALA A 116 2.12 26.23 -12.19
C ALA A 116 1.29 25.82 -13.41
N GLN A 117 0.12 25.21 -13.20
CA GLN A 117 -0.86 24.90 -14.26
C GLN A 117 -1.73 26.11 -14.65
N GLY A 118 -1.51 27.28 -14.04
CA GLY A 118 -2.23 28.53 -14.36
C GLY A 118 -3.55 28.70 -13.61
N VAL A 119 -3.87 27.84 -12.64
CA VAL A 119 -5.06 28.01 -11.80
C VAL A 119 -4.87 29.23 -10.90
N SER A 120 -5.79 30.20 -10.99
CA SER A 120 -5.71 31.47 -10.28
C SER A 120 -7.10 31.96 -9.85
N GLY A 121 -7.14 33.05 -9.08
CA GLY A 121 -8.38 33.67 -8.63
C GLY A 121 -9.21 32.79 -7.70
N GLU A 122 -10.51 32.75 -7.94
CA GLU A 122 -11.50 32.06 -7.09
C GLU A 122 -11.27 30.54 -7.04
N ALA A 123 -10.80 29.94 -8.14
CA ALA A 123 -10.46 28.51 -8.20
C ALA A 123 -9.27 28.16 -7.31
N LEU A 124 -8.25 29.03 -7.24
CA LEU A 124 -7.11 28.84 -6.36
C LEU A 124 -7.49 29.02 -4.88
N ALA A 125 -8.35 30.01 -4.57
CA ALA A 125 -8.85 30.21 -3.22
C ALA A 125 -9.66 29.00 -2.72
N LYS A 126 -10.51 28.43 -3.59
CA LYS A 126 -11.26 27.20 -3.29
C LYS A 126 -10.32 26.02 -3.04
N LEU A 127 -9.30 25.84 -3.88
CA LEU A 127 -8.30 24.78 -3.70
C LEU A 127 -7.57 24.91 -2.36
N ILE A 128 -7.13 26.12 -1.99
CA ILE A 128 -6.45 26.37 -0.71
C ILE A 128 -7.38 26.01 0.46
N ALA A 129 -8.66 26.41 0.40
CA ALA A 129 -9.64 26.08 1.43
C ALA A 129 -9.89 24.56 1.55
N GLU A 130 -9.92 23.83 0.43
CA GLU A 130 -10.00 22.37 0.42
C GLU A 130 -8.75 21.72 1.04
N MET A 131 -7.56 22.25 0.74
CA MET A 131 -6.30 21.75 1.29
C MET A 131 -6.15 22.04 2.80
N GLU A 132 -6.64 23.17 3.30
CA GLU A 132 -6.67 23.44 4.74
C GLU A 132 -7.67 22.53 5.46
N ARG A 133 -8.83 22.24 4.87
CA ARG A 133 -9.75 21.21 5.39
C ARG A 133 -9.11 19.82 5.40
N PHE A 134 -8.36 19.48 4.34
CA PHE A 134 -7.62 18.23 4.29
C PHE A 134 -6.59 18.15 5.42
N LYS A 135 -5.79 19.20 5.65
CA LYS A 135 -4.83 19.27 6.76
C LYS A 135 -5.49 19.08 8.12
N ALA A 136 -6.60 19.78 8.37
CA ALA A 136 -7.35 19.67 9.63
C ALA A 136 -7.90 18.25 9.85
N ASN A 137 -8.42 17.61 8.79
CA ASN A 137 -8.90 16.24 8.87
C ASN A 137 -7.74 15.24 9.06
N TYR A 138 -6.62 15.44 8.36
CA TYR A 138 -5.45 14.55 8.42
C TYR A 138 -4.70 14.63 9.75
N ALA A 139 -4.84 15.74 10.48
CA ALA A 139 -4.37 15.86 11.86
C ALA A 139 -5.10 14.92 12.83
N ASN A 140 -6.28 14.43 12.47
CA ASN A 140 -7.03 13.46 13.26
C ASN A 140 -6.68 12.02 12.84
N PRO A 141 -6.08 11.20 13.73
CA PRO A 141 -5.77 9.80 13.43
C PRO A 141 -6.99 8.98 12.99
N ALA A 142 -8.20 9.31 13.48
CA ALA A 142 -9.43 8.63 13.09
C ALA A 142 -9.79 8.81 11.60
N TYR A 143 -9.31 9.88 10.96
CA TYR A 143 -9.47 10.11 9.51
C TYR A 143 -8.27 9.61 8.72
N ARG A 144 -7.06 9.77 9.25
CA ARG A 144 -5.82 9.37 8.59
C ARG A 144 -5.69 7.85 8.45
N LEU A 145 -5.92 7.09 9.52
CA LEU A 145 -5.71 5.63 9.52
C LEU A 145 -6.61 4.92 8.49
N PRO A 146 -7.94 5.19 8.41
CA PRO A 146 -8.79 4.52 7.41
C PRO A 146 -8.48 4.97 5.99
N MET A 147 -8.06 6.23 5.78
CA MET A 147 -7.66 6.72 4.47
C MET A 147 -6.44 5.94 3.96
N THR A 148 -5.38 5.85 4.76
CA THR A 148 -4.16 5.10 4.45
C THR A 148 -4.43 3.59 4.29
N PHE A 149 -5.34 3.03 5.07
CA PHE A 149 -5.77 1.64 4.93
C PHE A 149 -6.49 1.38 3.60
N THR A 150 -7.41 2.27 3.22
CA THR A 150 -8.23 2.15 2.01
C THR A 150 -7.42 2.38 0.72
N GLU A 151 -6.22 2.96 0.83
CA GLU A 151 -5.30 3.08 -0.30
C GLU A 151 -4.72 1.71 -0.71
N ILE A 152 -4.32 0.88 0.26
CA ILE A 152 -3.66 -0.41 -0.01
C ILE A 152 -4.64 -1.58 -0.03
N PHE A 153 -5.61 -1.60 0.88
CA PHE A 153 -6.47 -2.77 1.08
C PHE A 153 -7.25 -3.18 -0.18
N PRO A 154 -7.95 -2.28 -0.92
CA PRO A 154 -8.67 -2.65 -2.13
C PRO A 154 -7.76 -3.21 -3.23
N VAL A 155 -6.55 -2.67 -3.36
CA VAL A 155 -5.55 -3.18 -4.30
C VAL A 155 -5.14 -4.61 -3.90
N GLY A 156 -4.88 -4.84 -2.61
CA GLY A 156 -4.61 -6.18 -2.07
C GLY A 156 -5.75 -7.17 -2.32
N VAL A 157 -7.01 -6.73 -2.22
CA VAL A 157 -8.20 -7.54 -2.53
C VAL A 157 -8.22 -7.95 -4.01
N ILE A 158 -8.02 -7.01 -4.93
CA ILE A 158 -7.98 -7.29 -6.38
C ILE A 158 -6.90 -8.32 -6.69
N VAL A 159 -5.73 -8.17 -6.08
CA VAL A 159 -4.61 -9.08 -6.34
C VAL A 159 -4.80 -10.43 -5.69
N SER A 160 -5.42 -10.48 -4.51
CA SER A 160 -5.83 -11.73 -3.88
C SER A 160 -6.80 -12.49 -4.79
N LEU A 161 -7.72 -11.78 -5.45
CA LEU A 161 -8.67 -12.36 -6.40
C LEU A 161 -7.97 -12.91 -7.65
N ILE A 162 -7.09 -12.12 -8.28
CA ILE A 162 -6.31 -12.53 -9.45
C ILE A 162 -5.40 -13.72 -9.11
N SER A 163 -4.67 -13.63 -8.01
CA SER A 163 -3.75 -14.69 -7.56
C SER A 163 -4.49 -15.99 -7.27
N ALA A 164 -5.65 -15.91 -6.61
CA ALA A 164 -6.51 -17.06 -6.37
C ALA A 164 -7.05 -17.66 -7.67
N ALA A 165 -7.44 -16.83 -8.64
CA ALA A 165 -7.93 -17.29 -9.94
C ALA A 165 -6.83 -17.98 -10.76
N VAL A 166 -5.60 -17.46 -10.74
CA VAL A 166 -4.46 -18.01 -11.48
C VAL A 166 -3.93 -19.28 -10.82
N LEU A 167 -3.69 -19.26 -9.50
CA LEU A 167 -3.06 -20.37 -8.77
C LEU A 167 -4.01 -21.55 -8.50
N ARG A 168 -5.32 -21.39 -8.72
CA ARG A 168 -6.27 -22.52 -8.70
C ARG A 168 -5.95 -23.56 -9.76
N ASN A 169 -5.30 -23.15 -10.86
CA ASN A 169 -4.91 -24.06 -11.93
C ASN A 169 -3.56 -24.69 -11.58
N SER A 170 -3.54 -25.98 -11.28
CA SER A 170 -2.33 -26.74 -10.92
C SER A 170 -1.30 -26.81 -12.06
N ARG A 171 -1.70 -26.54 -13.31
CA ARG A 171 -0.78 -26.44 -14.46
C ARG A 171 0.01 -25.14 -14.47
N VAL A 172 -0.46 -24.11 -13.76
CA VAL A 172 0.22 -22.82 -13.69
C VAL A 172 1.25 -22.86 -12.57
N LEU A 173 2.52 -22.73 -12.95
CA LEU A 173 3.69 -22.79 -12.06
C LEU A 173 3.69 -24.06 -11.18
N PRO A 174 3.74 -25.27 -11.76
CA PRO A 174 3.68 -26.50 -10.98
C PRO A 174 4.83 -26.55 -9.96
N ALA A 175 4.56 -27.14 -8.79
CA ALA A 175 5.58 -27.36 -7.78
C ALA A 175 6.70 -28.23 -8.38
N ARG A 176 7.86 -27.63 -8.63
CA ARG A 176 9.06 -28.41 -8.98
C ARG A 176 9.51 -29.11 -7.71
N ARG A 177 9.46 -30.44 -7.71
CA ARG A 177 10.16 -31.26 -6.72
C ARG A 177 11.65 -30.96 -6.87
N GLY A 178 12.18 -30.14 -5.96
CA GLY A 178 13.61 -29.98 -5.73
C GLY A 178 14.01 -30.87 -4.57
#